data_AF-A0A4V2S2G3-F1
#
_entry.id   AF-A0A4V2S2G3-F1
#
_cell.length_a   1.000
_cell.length_b   1.000
_cell.length_c   1.000
_cell.angle_alpha   90.00
_cell.angle_beta   90.00
_cell.angle_gamma   90.00
#
_symmetry.space_group_name_H-M   'P 1'
#
loop_
_entity.id
_entity.type
_entity.pdbx_description
1 polymer ?
#
loop_
_entity_poly.entity_id
_entity_poly.type
_entity_poly.pdbx_seq_one_letter_code
_entity_poly.pdbx_strand_id
1 'polypeptide(L)'
;MRYLICLVVGALAGVIVAGMFTSAMQRRNAWPRALMNVMQHELGAARSAARDGTCTVPAQARSAAHLRLVAGDLEGALLAAGTKDRVLSQYITDFGKAVTAWDAAAACPRQAEALTTIANACEACHRDYR
;
A
#
# COMPACT_ATOMS: atom_id res chain seq x y z
N MET A 1 16.93 38.15 -31.33
CA MET A 1 18.02 37.32 -30.78
C MET A 1 18.02 37.33 -29.24
N ARG A 2 18.33 38.45 -28.56
CA ARG A 2 18.37 38.52 -27.07
C ARG A 2 17.09 38.04 -26.37
N TYR A 3 15.91 38.49 -26.81
CA TYR A 3 14.64 38.08 -26.18
C TYR A 3 14.30 36.60 -26.40
N LEU A 4 14.65 36.03 -27.56
CA LEU A 4 14.48 34.59 -27.83
C LEU A 4 15.42 33.75 -26.95
N ILE A 5 16.67 34.20 -26.77
CA ILE A 5 17.63 33.54 -25.88
C ILE A 5 17.12 33.58 -24.42
N CYS A 6 16.64 34.73 -23.95
CA CYS A 6 16.06 34.84 -22.61
C CYS A 6 14.84 33.92 -22.43
N LEU A 7 13.98 33.80 -23.45
CA LEU A 7 12.80 32.93 -23.41
C LEU A 7 13.21 31.45 -23.35
N VAL A 8 14.17 31.01 -24.17
CA VAL A 8 14.67 29.63 -24.15
C VAL A 8 15.33 29.30 -22.82
N VAL A 9 16.17 30.19 -22.29
CA VAL A 9 16.82 29.99 -20.98
C VAL A 9 15.79 29.93 -19.86
N GLY A 10 14.80 30.83 -19.86
CA GLY A 10 13.72 30.83 -18.87
C GLY A 10 12.87 29.55 -18.93
N ALA A 11 12.55 29.07 -20.14
CA ALA A 11 11.81 27.83 -20.33
C ALA A 11 12.60 26.61 -19.84
N LEU A 12 13.90 26.53 -20.16
CA LEU A 12 14.77 25.45 -19.69
C LEU A 12 14.92 25.46 -18.16
N ALA A 13 15.12 26.64 -17.56
CA ALA A 13 15.17 26.77 -16.12
C ALA A 13 13.85 26.35 -15.46
N GLY A 14 12.70 26.75 -16.04
CA GLY A 14 11.38 26.35 -15.57
C GLY A 14 11.17 24.83 -15.59
N VAL A 15 11.58 24.16 -16.67
CA VAL A 15 11.49 22.69 -16.78
C VAL A 15 12.35 21.99 -15.73
N ILE A 16 13.57 22.47 -15.50
CA ILE A 16 14.46 21.90 -14.48
C ILE A 16 13.84 22.04 -13.08
N VAL A 17 13.37 23.24 -12.71
CA VAL A 17 12.75 23.50 -11.41
C VAL A 17 11.48 22.65 -11.21
N ALA A 18 10.61 22.57 -12.23
CA ALA A 18 9.42 21.73 -12.18
C ALA A 18 9.77 20.24 -12.03
N GLY A 19 10.82 19.78 -12.72
CA GLY A 19 11.34 18.41 -12.59
C GLY A 19 11.86 18.10 -11.18
N MET A 20 12.57 19.04 -10.56
CA MET A 20 13.04 18.88 -9.17
C MET A 20 11.89 18.85 -8.17
N PHE A 21 10.89 19.72 -8.34
CA PHE A 21 9.71 19.78 -7.47
C PHE A 21 8.87 18.51 -7.56
N THR A 22 8.60 18.02 -8.77
CA THR A 22 7.86 16.76 -8.99
C THR A 22 8.61 15.55 -8.43
N SER A 23 9.93 15.47 -8.65
CA SER A 23 10.81 14.44 -8.06
C SER A 23 10.74 14.46 -6.53
N ALA A 24 10.82 15.63 -5.90
CA ALA A 24 10.75 15.76 -4.45
C ALA A 24 9.41 15.28 -3.88
N MET A 25 8.29 15.65 -4.52
CA MET A 25 6.96 15.16 -4.13
C MET A 25 6.80 13.65 -4.31
N GLN A 26 7.30 13.11 -5.43
CA GLN A 26 7.23 11.67 -5.67
C GLN A 26 8.02 10.88 -4.62
N ARG A 27 9.21 11.36 -4.24
CA ARG A 27 10.02 10.73 -3.19
C ARG A 27 9.32 10.74 -1.84
N ARG A 28 8.60 11.82 -1.50
CA ARG A 28 7.83 11.92 -0.24
C ARG A 28 6.81 10.78 -0.09
N ASN A 29 6.17 10.38 -1.18
CA ASN A 29 5.14 9.34 -1.18
C ASN A 29 5.64 8.01 -1.76
N ALA A 30 6.95 7.83 -1.97
CA ALA A 30 7.47 6.62 -2.60
C ALA A 30 7.27 5.40 -1.69
N TRP A 31 7.54 5.56 -0.39
CA TRP A 31 7.45 4.48 0.58
C TRP A 31 6.02 3.98 0.81
N PRO A 32 5.03 4.81 1.19
CA PRO A 32 3.65 4.35 1.35
C PRO A 32 3.04 3.80 0.05
N ARG A 33 3.37 4.35 -1.13
CA ARG A 33 2.91 3.78 -2.41
C ARG A 33 3.50 2.40 -2.68
N ALA A 34 4.78 2.19 -2.41
CA ALA A 34 5.41 0.88 -2.58
C ALA A 34 4.77 -0.17 -1.65
N LEU A 35 4.51 0.19 -0.40
CA LEU A 35 3.78 -0.65 0.56
C LEU A 35 2.40 -1.07 0.04
N MET A 36 1.60 -0.09 -0.40
CA MET A 36 0.25 -0.39 -0.93
C MET A 36 0.29 -1.29 -2.17
N ASN A 37 1.28 -1.13 -3.05
CA ASN A 37 1.45 -2.01 -4.21
C ASN A 37 1.78 -3.46 -3.80
N VAL A 38 2.68 -3.66 -2.83
CA VAL A 38 3.02 -4.99 -2.31
C VAL A 38 1.79 -5.62 -1.66
N MET A 39 1.08 -4.87 -0.82
CA MET A 39 -0.15 -5.35 -0.17
C MET A 39 -1.23 -5.73 -1.19
N GLN A 40 -1.44 -4.91 -2.21
CA GLN A 40 -2.38 -5.19 -3.29
C GLN A 40 -2.00 -6.46 -4.06
N HIS A 41 -0.72 -6.66 -4.35
CA HIS A 41 -0.22 -7.85 -5.03
C HIS A 41 -0.50 -9.12 -4.21
N GLU A 42 -0.08 -9.14 -2.94
CA GLU A 42 -0.21 -10.32 -2.08
C GLU A 42 -1.67 -10.67 -1.81
N LEU A 43 -2.50 -9.67 -1.48
CA LEU A 43 -3.93 -9.89 -1.29
C LEU A 43 -4.62 -10.33 -2.60
N GLY A 44 -4.24 -9.73 -3.73
CA GLY A 44 -4.77 -10.07 -5.04
C GLY A 44 -4.46 -11.51 -5.45
N ALA A 45 -3.21 -11.94 -5.27
CA ALA A 45 -2.76 -13.30 -5.55
C ALA A 45 -3.49 -14.32 -4.67
N ALA A 46 -3.56 -14.08 -3.36
CA ALA A 46 -4.25 -14.94 -2.40
C ALA A 46 -5.75 -15.07 -2.72
N ARG A 47 -6.41 -13.96 -3.07
CA ARG A 47 -7.82 -13.95 -3.47
C ARG A 47 -8.07 -14.64 -4.80
N SER A 48 -7.14 -14.54 -5.76
CA SER A 48 -7.26 -15.29 -7.02
C SER A 48 -7.21 -16.78 -6.76
N ALA A 49 -6.20 -17.24 -6.02
CA ALA A 49 -6.08 -18.65 -5.65
C ALA A 49 -7.33 -19.15 -4.90
N ALA A 50 -7.90 -18.34 -4.01
CA ALA A 50 -9.13 -18.68 -3.30
C ALA A 50 -10.36 -18.80 -4.22
N ARG A 51 -10.51 -17.90 -5.19
CA ARG A 51 -11.59 -17.97 -6.20
C ARG A 51 -11.47 -19.20 -7.09
N ASP A 52 -10.25 -19.57 -7.44
CA ASP A 52 -9.96 -20.71 -8.29
C ASP A 52 -9.96 -22.05 -7.51
N GLY A 53 -10.20 -22.01 -6.19
CA GLY A 53 -10.15 -23.20 -5.33
C GLY A 53 -8.74 -23.77 -5.11
N THR A 54 -7.70 -23.03 -5.50
CA THR A 54 -6.29 -23.45 -5.50
C THR A 54 -5.50 -22.92 -4.29
N CYS A 55 -6.13 -22.85 -3.11
CA CYS A 55 -5.48 -22.44 -1.86
C CYS A 55 -4.40 -23.47 -1.42
N THR A 56 -3.21 -23.40 -2.00
CA THR A 56 -2.07 -24.19 -1.54
C THR A 56 -1.44 -23.53 -0.31
N VAL A 57 -1.15 -24.32 0.71
CA VAL A 57 -0.56 -23.82 1.97
C VAL A 57 0.71 -23.00 1.73
N PRO A 58 1.67 -23.39 0.87
CA PRO A 58 2.89 -22.60 0.67
C PRO A 58 2.63 -21.21 0.06
N ALA A 59 1.71 -21.10 -0.90
CA ALA A 59 1.40 -19.82 -1.54
C ALA A 59 0.66 -18.89 -0.58
N GLN A 60 -0.37 -19.42 0.10
CA GLN A 60 -1.19 -18.63 1.03
C GLN A 60 -0.38 -18.22 2.27
N ALA A 61 0.49 -19.10 2.78
CA ALA A 61 1.36 -18.77 3.90
C ALA A 61 2.39 -17.68 3.54
N ARG A 62 2.92 -17.70 2.31
CA ARG A 62 3.81 -16.63 1.82
C ARG A 62 3.10 -15.29 1.79
N SER A 63 1.93 -15.22 1.17
CA SER A 63 1.16 -13.96 1.11
C SER A 63 0.76 -13.48 2.49
N ALA A 64 0.36 -14.39 3.39
CA ALA A 64 0.06 -14.03 4.78
C ALA A 64 1.31 -13.48 5.51
N ALA A 65 2.49 -14.10 5.32
CA ALA A 65 3.73 -13.62 5.93
C ALA A 65 4.13 -12.24 5.40
N HIS A 66 4.04 -12.01 4.09
CA HIS A 66 4.32 -10.70 3.50
C HIS A 66 3.36 -9.63 4.00
N LEU A 67 2.05 -9.92 4.05
CA LEU A 67 1.04 -8.99 4.58
C LEU A 67 1.29 -8.66 6.06
N ARG A 68 1.72 -9.63 6.89
CA ARG A 68 2.08 -9.38 8.30
C ARG A 68 3.30 -8.47 8.42
N LEU A 69 4.32 -8.70 7.59
CA LEU A 69 5.53 -7.89 7.58
C LEU A 69 5.20 -6.43 7.26
N VAL A 70 4.52 -6.19 6.14
CA VAL A 70 4.20 -4.83 5.70
C VAL A 70 3.18 -4.13 6.59
N ALA A 71 2.32 -4.88 7.30
CA ALA A 71 1.41 -4.31 8.30
C ALA A 71 2.18 -3.58 9.42
N GLY A 72 3.34 -4.09 9.82
CA GLY A 72 4.19 -3.47 10.85
C GLY A 72 4.80 -2.14 10.44
N ASP A 73 4.93 -1.90 9.13
CA ASP A 73 5.53 -0.68 8.58
C ASP A 73 4.49 0.42 8.27
N LEU A 74 3.20 0.08 8.30
CA LEU A 74 2.11 1.00 7.89
C LEU A 74 2.08 2.29 8.70
N GLU A 75 2.27 2.20 10.01
CA GLU A 75 2.16 3.39 10.87
C GLU A 75 3.26 4.40 10.55
N GLY A 76 4.50 3.94 10.41
CA GLY A 76 5.62 4.80 10.00
C GLY A 76 5.49 5.31 8.56
N ALA A 77 4.90 4.52 7.66
CA ALA A 77 4.75 4.89 6.25
C ALA A 77 3.63 5.90 6.00
N LEU A 78 2.55 5.83 6.79
CA LEU A 78 1.37 6.65 6.60
C LEU A 78 1.33 7.88 7.52
N LEU A 79 1.92 7.82 8.71
CA LEU A 79 2.02 8.95 9.62
C LEU A 79 3.37 9.65 9.48
N ALA A 80 3.34 10.97 9.34
CA ALA A 80 4.56 11.76 9.42
C ALA A 80 5.14 11.71 10.84
N ALA A 81 6.47 11.75 10.96
CA ALA A 81 7.14 11.73 12.26
C ALA A 81 6.59 12.82 13.21
N GLY A 82 6.19 12.42 14.41
CA GLY A 82 5.63 13.32 15.43
C GLY A 82 4.14 13.65 15.26
N THR A 83 3.47 13.13 14.21
CA THR A 83 2.02 13.26 14.05
C THR A 83 1.29 12.12 14.74
N LYS A 84 0.05 12.37 15.17
CA LYS A 84 -0.84 11.36 15.75
C LYS A 84 -2.18 11.43 15.04
N ASP A 85 -2.63 10.31 14.50
CA ASP A 85 -3.99 10.15 14.01
C ASP A 85 -4.55 8.84 14.58
N ARG A 86 -5.41 8.98 15.59
CA ARG A 86 -6.01 7.84 16.28
C ARG A 86 -6.85 6.97 15.34
N VAL A 87 -7.56 7.60 14.39
CA VAL A 87 -8.47 6.88 13.49
C VAL A 87 -7.64 6.05 12.51
N LEU A 88 -6.59 6.64 11.93
CA LEU A 88 -5.68 5.91 11.06
C LEU A 88 -4.95 4.77 11.78
N SER A 89 -4.40 5.01 12.97
CA SER A 89 -3.75 3.96 13.77
C SER A 89 -4.72 2.82 14.11
N GLN A 90 -6.01 3.12 14.32
CA GLN A 90 -7.03 2.10 14.53
C GLN A 90 -7.25 1.25 13.28
N TYR A 91 -7.38 1.86 12.10
CA TYR A 91 -7.50 1.11 10.84
C TYR A 91 -6.29 0.20 10.56
N ILE A 92 -5.08 0.71 10.80
CA ILE A 92 -3.84 -0.07 10.67
C ILE A 92 -3.84 -1.27 11.62
N THR A 93 -4.25 -1.05 12.87
CA THR A 93 -4.36 -2.11 13.89
C THR A 93 -5.37 -3.18 13.49
N ASP A 94 -6.55 -2.77 13.00
CA ASP A 94 -7.60 -3.70 12.61
C ASP A 94 -7.25 -4.50 11.36
N PHE A 95 -6.55 -3.89 10.40
CA PHE A 95 -5.92 -4.61 9.30
C PHE A 95 -4.91 -5.66 9.80
N GLY A 96 -4.01 -5.28 10.71
CA GLY A 96 -3.03 -6.21 11.30
C GLY A 96 -3.68 -7.41 12.02
N LYS A 97 -4.78 -7.17 12.74
CA LYS A 97 -5.58 -8.24 13.36
C LYS A 97 -6.20 -9.17 12.32
N ALA A 98 -6.82 -8.62 11.27
CA ALA A 98 -7.43 -9.42 10.21
C ALA A 98 -6.40 -10.32 9.50
N VAL A 99 -5.21 -9.79 9.21
CA VAL A 99 -4.11 -10.58 8.63
C VAL A 99 -3.60 -11.63 9.61
N THR A 100 -3.49 -11.30 10.90
CA THR A 100 -3.04 -12.26 11.92
C THR A 100 -4.01 -13.43 12.07
N ALA A 101 -5.32 -13.14 12.03
CA ALA A 101 -6.38 -14.14 12.12
C ALA A 101 -6.49 -15.05 10.89
N TRP A 102 -5.86 -14.70 9.77
CA TRP A 102 -5.87 -15.53 8.57
C TRP A 102 -4.98 -16.77 8.75
N ASP A 103 -5.64 -17.92 8.87
CA ASP A 103 -5.03 -19.24 8.85
C ASP A 103 -4.86 -19.75 7.41
N ALA A 104 -3.62 -19.72 6.92
CA ALA A 104 -3.25 -20.21 5.58
C ALA A 104 -3.28 -21.74 5.44
N ALA A 105 -3.40 -22.48 6.55
CA ALA A 105 -3.56 -23.94 6.56
C ALA A 105 -5.04 -24.36 6.57
N ALA A 106 -5.97 -23.42 6.75
CA ALA A 106 -7.40 -23.71 6.73
C ALA A 106 -7.88 -24.19 5.34
N ALA A 107 -9.06 -24.79 5.29
CA ALA A 107 -9.71 -25.13 4.03
C ALA A 107 -9.96 -23.85 3.19
N CYS A 108 -9.88 -23.97 1.87
CA CYS A 108 -9.96 -22.84 0.95
C CYS A 108 -11.18 -21.91 1.14
N PRO A 109 -12.40 -22.42 1.46
CA PRO A 109 -13.54 -21.55 1.78
C PRO A 109 -13.30 -20.65 3.00
N ARG A 110 -12.70 -21.19 4.07
CA ARG A 110 -12.35 -20.38 5.26
C ARG A 110 -11.26 -19.35 4.94
N GLN A 111 -10.34 -19.67 4.04
CA GLN A 111 -9.36 -18.69 3.57
C GLN A 111 -10.04 -17.57 2.76
N ALA A 112 -11.02 -17.90 1.91
CA ALA A 112 -11.77 -16.89 1.16
C ALA A 112 -12.54 -15.92 2.07
N GLU A 113 -13.12 -16.43 3.16
CA GLU A 113 -13.76 -15.60 4.20
C GLU A 113 -12.74 -14.68 4.89
N ALA A 114 -11.59 -15.22 5.33
CA ALA A 114 -10.52 -14.43 5.95
C ALA A 114 -9.98 -13.33 5.01
N LEU A 115 -9.77 -13.66 3.73
CA LEU A 115 -9.33 -12.71 2.70
C LEU A 115 -10.37 -11.62 2.43
N THR A 116 -11.65 -11.94 2.57
CA THR A 116 -12.75 -10.94 2.50
C THR A 116 -12.68 -9.99 3.68
N THR A 117 -12.45 -10.49 4.90
CA THR A 117 -12.24 -9.66 6.09
C THR A 117 -11.04 -8.72 5.94
N ILE A 118 -9.91 -9.22 5.43
CA ILE A 118 -8.73 -8.39 5.15
C ILE A 118 -9.07 -7.29 4.13
N ALA A 119 -9.77 -7.64 3.05
CA ALA A 119 -10.16 -6.66 2.05
C ALA A 119 -11.11 -5.58 2.58
N ASN A 120 -12.03 -5.96 3.48
CA ASN A 120 -12.91 -5.00 4.15
C ASN A 120 -12.12 -4.05 5.05
N ALA A 121 -11.06 -4.52 5.73
CA ALA A 121 -10.17 -3.64 6.49
C ALA A 121 -9.42 -2.65 5.59
N CYS A 122 -8.97 -3.08 4.40
CA CYS A 122 -8.40 -2.17 3.40
C CYS A 122 -9.42 -1.10 2.96
N GLU A 123 -10.65 -1.51 2.64
CA GLU A 123 -11.71 -0.59 2.21
C GLU A 123 -12.12 0.39 3.30
N ALA A 124 -12.16 -0.05 4.56
CA ALA A 124 -12.48 0.81 5.70
C ALA A 124 -11.49 1.98 5.83
N CYS A 125 -10.18 1.71 5.69
CA CYS A 125 -9.17 2.77 5.67
C CYS A 125 -9.28 3.65 4.41
N HIS A 126 -9.41 3.04 3.23
CA HIS A 126 -9.46 3.78 1.97
C HIS A 126 -10.68 4.68 1.84
N ARG A 127 -11.81 4.33 2.43
CA ARG A 127 -13.01 5.17 2.46
C ARG A 127 -12.73 6.56 3.03
N ASP A 128 -11.83 6.64 4.00
CA ASP A 128 -11.58 7.87 4.76
C ASP A 128 -10.27 8.56 4.36
N TYR A 129 -9.29 7.81 3.81
CA TYR A 129 -7.92 8.30 3.59
C TYR A 129 -7.40 8.22 2.15
N ARG A 130 -8.18 7.72 1.19
CA ARG A 130 -7.77 7.60 -0.23
C ARG A 130 -8.39 8.67 -1.10
#